data_AF-F0FYI5-F1
#
_entry.id   AF-F0FYI5-F1
#
_cell.length_a   1.000
_cell.length_b   1.000
_cell.length_c   1.000
_cell.angle_alpha   90.00
_cell.angle_beta   90.00
_cell.angle_gamma   90.00
#
_symmetry.space_group_name_H-M   'P 1'
#
loop_
_entity.id
_entity.type
_entity.pdbx_description
1 polymer ?
#
loop_
_entity_poly.entity_id
_entity_poly.type
_entity_poly.pdbx_seq_one_letter_code
_entity_poly.pdbx_strand_id
1 'polypeptide(L)'
;MPLAGLALAAAAHAENEYTISLDSGFAPRYQGSSQYRGIVAPSFSATFGNGFFIGAPDGAGYRLDLPHGAFVSAAVDYDPGRADENRFDLPGSDHLKGMGRIPGSVLVGVRAGVTLSGGATLSVALDTPVTHTSRGVSGHVDLAVPVFKRAQHEIVVTGSVHAGTGRYTQTFYGVTDAQAAASRFRPYSTGGGIDSASMSVAWNWSLSQHWSMHATAGVTRLLGRYGDSPIVQSRSNCFGMAGVSYRF
;
A
#
# COMPACT_ATOMS: atom_id res chain seq x y z
N MET A 1 22.44 -50.95 -0.21
CA MET A 1 22.96 -49.66 -0.72
C MET A 1 23.37 -49.87 -2.17
N PRO A 2 22.70 -49.18 -3.11
CA PRO A 2 23.44 -48.20 -3.91
C PRO A 2 22.69 -46.87 -4.11
N LEU A 3 23.50 -45.92 -4.58
CA LEU A 3 23.28 -44.51 -4.88
C LEU A 3 22.02 -44.15 -5.69
N ALA A 4 21.42 -43.00 -5.35
CA ALA A 4 20.75 -42.12 -6.31
C ALA A 4 21.30 -40.70 -6.11
N GLY A 5 22.12 -40.25 -7.06
CA GLY A 5 22.69 -38.90 -7.07
C GLY A 5 21.60 -37.88 -7.36
N LEU A 6 21.49 -36.88 -6.50
CA LEU A 6 20.86 -35.61 -6.83
C LEU A 6 21.74 -34.92 -7.87
N ALA A 7 21.36 -35.05 -9.14
CA ALA A 7 21.82 -34.12 -10.15
C ALA A 7 21.25 -32.74 -9.79
N LEU A 8 22.14 -31.84 -9.36
CA LEU A 8 21.91 -30.40 -9.45
C LEU A 8 21.60 -30.10 -10.92
N ALA A 9 20.32 -30.05 -11.27
CA ALA A 9 19.89 -29.35 -12.46
C ALA A 9 20.32 -27.90 -12.25
N ALA A 10 21.20 -27.43 -13.12
CA ALA A 10 21.75 -26.09 -13.15
C ALA A 10 20.64 -25.09 -12.81
N ALA A 11 20.85 -24.32 -11.73
CA ALA A 11 20.11 -23.10 -11.52
C ALA A 11 20.31 -22.28 -12.79
N ALA A 12 19.28 -22.24 -13.65
CA ALA A 12 19.13 -21.16 -14.61
C ALA A 12 19.38 -19.89 -13.80
N HIS A 13 20.35 -19.07 -14.21
CA HIS A 13 20.71 -17.85 -13.52
C HIS A 13 19.44 -17.03 -13.28
N ALA A 14 18.91 -17.15 -12.06
CA ALA A 14 17.83 -16.33 -11.55
C ALA A 14 18.45 -14.94 -11.44
N GLU A 15 18.13 -14.04 -12.37
CA GLU A 15 18.61 -12.67 -12.32
C GLU A 15 18.07 -12.03 -11.03
N ASN A 16 18.99 -11.69 -10.13
CA ASN A 16 18.68 -10.92 -8.94
C ASN A 16 18.72 -9.46 -9.36
N GLU A 17 17.61 -8.75 -9.17
CA GLU A 17 17.52 -7.33 -9.47
C GLU A 17 17.57 -6.56 -8.16
N TYR A 18 18.43 -5.55 -8.09
CA TYR A 18 18.55 -4.64 -6.96
C TYR A 18 18.25 -3.24 -7.42
N THR A 19 17.44 -2.50 -6.66
CA THR A 19 17.09 -1.13 -6.98
C THR A 19 17.19 -0.27 -5.72
N ILE A 20 17.77 0.92 -5.88
CA ILE A 20 17.65 2.01 -4.91
C ILE A 20 16.80 3.11 -5.51
N SER A 21 15.93 3.72 -4.71
CA SER A 21 15.10 4.83 -5.16
C SER A 21 15.09 5.96 -4.14
N LEU A 22 14.91 7.18 -4.64
CA LEU A 22 14.59 8.32 -3.81
C LEU A 22 13.33 8.99 -4.35
N ASP A 23 12.30 8.95 -3.51
CA ASP A 23 11.00 9.51 -3.79
C ASP A 23 10.71 10.75 -2.95
N SER A 24 9.98 11.69 -3.53
CA SER A 24 9.41 12.80 -2.80
C SER A 24 7.99 13.10 -3.25
N GLY A 25 7.18 13.65 -2.36
CA GLY A 25 5.79 13.87 -2.68
C GLY A 25 5.01 14.57 -1.60
N PHE A 26 3.70 14.55 -1.75
CA PHE A 26 2.74 15.01 -0.76
C PHE A 26 1.58 14.03 -0.64
N ALA A 27 1.06 13.91 0.58
CA ALA A 27 -0.11 13.09 0.87
C ALA A 27 -0.89 13.75 2.02
N PRO A 28 -2.18 13.42 2.20
CA PRO A 28 -2.91 13.84 3.37
C PRO A 28 -2.21 13.32 4.64
N ARG A 29 -2.29 14.08 5.74
CA ARG A 29 -1.66 13.72 7.01
C ARG A 29 -2.22 12.43 7.62
N TYR A 30 -3.46 12.10 7.29
CA TYR A 30 -4.14 10.82 7.53
C TYR A 30 -5.33 10.74 6.56
N GLN A 31 -5.90 9.55 6.32
CA GLN A 31 -7.07 9.42 5.46
C GLN A 31 -8.25 10.23 6.00
N GLY A 32 -8.82 11.11 5.18
CA GLY A 32 -9.85 12.04 5.56
C GLY A 32 -9.36 13.42 6.01
N SER A 33 -8.05 13.67 6.08
CA SER A 33 -7.50 14.96 6.49
C SER A 33 -7.66 16.03 5.41
N SER A 34 -7.91 17.28 5.78
CA SER A 34 -7.74 18.43 4.87
C SER A 34 -6.29 18.95 4.87
N GLN A 35 -5.47 18.48 5.80
CA GLN A 35 -4.07 18.86 5.94
C GLN A 35 -3.17 17.86 5.21
N TYR A 36 -2.08 18.38 4.64
CA TYR A 36 -1.12 17.61 3.87
C TYR A 36 0.26 17.67 4.52
N ARG A 37 1.10 16.69 4.17
CA ARG A 37 2.52 16.66 4.53
C ARG A 37 3.36 16.32 3.31
N GLY A 38 4.59 16.85 3.29
CA GLY A 38 5.63 16.36 2.41
C GLY A 38 6.08 14.96 2.83
N ILE A 39 6.45 14.14 1.87
CA ILE A 39 7.05 12.82 2.07
C ILE A 39 8.39 12.83 1.35
N VAL A 40 9.43 12.33 2.01
CA VAL A 40 10.71 11.96 1.40
C VAL A 40 10.95 10.51 1.77
N ALA A 41 11.09 9.66 0.75
CA ALA A 41 11.11 8.22 0.90
C ALA A 41 12.31 7.63 0.13
N PRO A 42 13.49 7.55 0.74
CA PRO A 42 14.52 6.66 0.24
C PRO A 42 14.04 5.21 0.40
N SER A 43 14.26 4.39 -0.62
CA SER A 43 13.89 2.98 -0.58
C SER A 43 14.95 2.12 -1.26
N PHE A 44 14.95 0.85 -0.87
CA PHE A 44 15.71 -0.21 -1.48
C PHE A 44 14.75 -1.35 -1.79
N SER A 45 14.89 -1.96 -2.95
CA SER A 45 14.21 -3.20 -3.28
C SER A 45 15.18 -4.21 -3.88
N ALA A 46 14.88 -5.48 -3.65
CA ALA A 46 15.54 -6.59 -4.32
C ALA A 46 14.51 -7.65 -4.68
N THR A 47 14.57 -8.16 -5.91
CA THR A 47 13.79 -9.31 -6.36
C THR A 47 14.74 -10.40 -6.77
N PHE A 48 14.50 -11.60 -6.28
CA PHE A 48 15.32 -12.77 -6.53
C PHE A 48 14.58 -13.69 -7.49
N GLY A 49 15.25 -14.26 -8.49
CA GLY A 49 14.57 -15.10 -9.48
C GLY A 49 14.02 -16.43 -8.94
N ASN A 50 14.20 -16.72 -7.65
CA ASN A 50 13.50 -17.80 -6.96
C ASN A 50 12.12 -17.40 -6.41
N GLY A 51 11.70 -16.14 -6.57
CA GLY A 51 10.40 -15.60 -6.14
C GLY A 51 10.45 -14.77 -4.85
N PHE A 52 11.57 -14.76 -4.12
CA PHE A 52 11.69 -13.87 -2.96
C PHE A 52 11.79 -12.40 -3.38
N PHE A 53 11.28 -11.51 -2.55
CA PHE A 53 11.45 -10.07 -2.73
C PHE A 53 11.55 -9.35 -1.39
N ILE A 54 12.14 -8.17 -1.44
CA ILE A 54 12.11 -7.17 -0.37
C ILE A 54 11.97 -5.79 -1.02
N GLY A 55 11.16 -4.90 -0.46
CA GLY A 55 11.03 -3.52 -0.93
C GLY A 55 9.87 -2.79 -0.28
N ALA A 56 9.96 -1.46 -0.20
CA ALA A 56 8.81 -0.63 0.19
C ALA A 56 7.97 -0.30 -1.07
N PRO A 57 6.63 -0.34 -1.01
CA PRO A 57 5.80 -0.58 0.18
C PRO A 57 5.48 -2.06 0.47
N ASP A 58 5.80 -2.99 -0.43
CA ASP A 58 5.32 -4.38 -0.39
C ASP A 58 5.93 -5.26 0.72
N GLY A 59 6.90 -4.75 1.47
CA GLY A 59 7.56 -5.46 2.55
C GLY A 59 8.57 -6.51 2.07
N ALA A 60 8.71 -7.60 2.81
CA ALA A 60 9.54 -8.74 2.45
C ALA A 60 8.69 -10.00 2.31
N GLY A 61 8.83 -10.72 1.21
CA GLY A 61 7.90 -11.78 0.88
C GLY A 61 8.38 -12.75 -0.18
N TYR A 62 7.43 -13.57 -0.59
CA TYR A 62 7.59 -14.56 -1.65
C TYR A 62 6.42 -14.43 -2.63
N ARG A 63 6.74 -14.44 -3.92
CA ARG A 63 5.79 -14.47 -5.01
C ARG A 63 5.98 -15.74 -5.82
N LEU A 64 4.87 -16.44 -6.04
CA LEU A 64 4.75 -17.57 -6.94
C LEU A 64 3.99 -17.13 -8.19
N ASP A 65 4.67 -17.09 -9.32
CA ASP A 65 4.02 -16.94 -10.62
C ASP A 65 3.43 -18.28 -11.08
N LEU A 66 2.21 -18.22 -11.57
CA LEU A 66 1.40 -19.36 -12.00
C LEU A 66 1.12 -19.27 -13.51
N PRO A 67 0.70 -20.38 -14.15
CA PRO A 67 0.30 -20.36 -15.54
C PRO A 67 -0.77 -19.31 -15.85
N HIS A 68 -0.86 -18.91 -17.12
CA HIS A 68 -1.86 -17.93 -17.61
C HIS A 68 -1.76 -16.54 -16.98
N GLY A 69 -0.57 -16.13 -16.52
CA GLY A 69 -0.34 -14.80 -15.96
C GLY A 69 -0.92 -14.60 -14.57
N ALA A 70 -1.33 -15.67 -13.89
CA ALA A 70 -1.76 -15.62 -12.50
C ALA A 70 -0.55 -15.57 -11.55
N PHE A 71 -0.75 -15.07 -10.35
CA PHE A 71 0.26 -15.10 -9.29
C PHE A 71 -0.39 -15.13 -7.90
N VAL A 72 0.37 -15.62 -6.93
CA VAL A 72 0.06 -15.49 -5.51
C VAL A 72 1.33 -15.03 -4.80
N SER A 73 1.20 -14.12 -3.84
CA SER A 73 2.30 -13.69 -2.99
C SER A 73 1.87 -13.59 -1.53
N ALA A 74 2.84 -13.80 -0.64
CA ALA A 74 2.72 -13.53 0.77
C ALA A 74 3.90 -12.67 1.22
N ALA A 75 3.63 -11.66 2.03
CA ALA A 75 4.64 -10.71 2.49
C ALA A 75 4.41 -10.29 3.94
N VAL A 76 5.48 -9.79 4.54
CA VAL A 76 5.46 -9.13 5.84
C VAL A 76 5.90 -7.69 5.64
N ASP A 77 5.08 -6.76 6.12
CA ASP A 77 5.38 -5.33 6.09
C ASP A 77 5.18 -4.69 7.47
N TYR A 78 5.38 -3.37 7.53
CA TYR A 78 5.15 -2.59 8.73
C TYR A 78 4.36 -1.33 8.43
N ASP A 79 3.22 -1.18 9.10
CA ASP A 79 2.43 0.04 9.12
C ASP A 79 2.77 0.85 10.39
N PRO A 80 3.19 2.13 10.26
CA PRO A 80 3.64 2.94 11.39
C PRO A 80 2.52 3.43 12.33
N GLY A 81 1.26 3.22 11.95
CA GLY A 81 0.07 3.66 12.64
C GLY A 81 -0.26 5.13 12.40
N ARG A 82 -0.98 5.73 13.34
CA ARG A 82 -1.45 7.12 13.26
C ARG A 82 -1.35 7.79 14.63
N ALA A 83 -0.60 8.89 14.71
CA ALA A 83 -0.59 9.77 15.85
C ALA A 83 -1.89 10.58 15.94
N ASP A 84 -2.23 11.03 17.15
CA ASP A 84 -3.32 11.96 17.42
C ASP A 84 -2.86 13.43 17.43
N GLU A 85 -1.62 13.68 17.02
CA GLU A 85 -0.98 14.99 16.95
C GLU A 85 -0.18 15.14 15.65
N ASN A 86 0.21 16.36 15.33
CA ASN A 86 1.03 16.67 14.17
C ASN A 86 2.51 16.31 14.41
N ARG A 87 2.98 15.26 13.74
CA ARG A 87 4.38 14.82 13.78
C ARG A 87 5.02 14.76 12.39
N PHE A 88 6.33 14.95 12.34
CA PHE A 88 7.08 14.80 11.08
C PHE A 88 7.26 13.33 10.69
N ASP A 89 7.55 12.47 11.67
CA ASP A 89 7.90 11.06 11.48
C ASP A 89 6.69 10.13 11.34
N LEU A 90 5.48 10.58 11.73
CA LEU A 90 4.28 9.74 11.73
C LEU A 90 3.08 10.43 11.05
N PRO A 91 2.18 9.65 10.42
CA PRO A 91 0.85 10.15 10.05
C PRO A 91 0.10 10.62 11.30
N GLY A 92 -0.76 11.62 11.17
CA GLY A 92 -1.48 12.23 12.31
C GLY A 92 -1.56 13.75 12.20
N SER A 93 -2.48 14.34 12.97
CA SER A 93 -2.79 15.77 12.93
C SER A 93 -3.30 16.21 14.30
N ASP A 94 -3.07 17.46 14.69
CA ASP A 94 -3.65 18.04 15.91
C ASP A 94 -5.18 18.08 15.88
N HIS A 95 -5.79 17.92 14.69
CA HIS A 95 -7.20 17.66 14.56
C HIS A 95 -7.62 16.39 15.34
N LEU A 96 -6.74 15.42 15.53
CA LEU A 96 -7.05 14.17 16.20
C LEU A 96 -6.78 14.21 17.70
N LYS A 97 -6.35 15.35 18.26
CA LYS A 97 -5.92 15.45 19.66
C LYS A 97 -6.96 14.89 20.63
N GLY A 98 -6.53 13.96 21.49
CA GLY A 98 -7.40 13.28 22.45
C GLY A 98 -8.02 11.97 21.93
N MET A 99 -7.83 11.64 20.65
CA MET A 99 -8.23 10.33 20.09
C MET A 99 -7.28 9.20 20.51
N GLY A 100 -6.08 9.53 20.99
CA GLY A 100 -5.04 8.55 21.26
C GLY A 100 -4.39 8.01 19.98
N ARG A 101 -3.16 7.55 20.13
CA ARG A 101 -2.36 6.99 19.04
C ARG A 101 -2.88 5.61 18.63
N ILE A 102 -3.03 5.40 17.33
CA ILE A 102 -3.12 4.05 16.75
C ILE A 102 -1.69 3.51 16.65
N PRO A 103 -1.35 2.42 17.37
CA PRO A 103 0.00 1.87 17.34
C PRO A 103 0.33 1.29 15.97
N GLY A 104 1.61 1.36 15.59
CA GLY A 104 2.11 0.68 14.41
C GLY A 104 2.02 -0.84 14.57
N SER A 105 1.88 -1.56 13.47
CA SER A 105 1.76 -3.01 13.46
C SER A 105 2.58 -3.63 12.35
N VAL A 106 3.13 -4.81 12.63
CA VAL A 106 3.57 -5.72 11.57
C VAL A 106 2.31 -6.27 10.92
N LEU A 107 2.27 -6.27 9.59
CA LEU A 107 1.19 -6.86 8.82
C LEU A 107 1.71 -8.10 8.08
N VAL A 108 0.87 -9.12 7.99
CA VAL A 108 1.04 -10.23 7.06
C VAL A 108 0.04 -10.01 5.92
N GLY A 109 0.58 -9.76 4.73
CA GLY A 109 -0.17 -9.54 3.51
C GLY A 109 -0.22 -10.80 2.66
N VAL A 110 -1.39 -11.11 2.10
CA VAL A 110 -1.53 -12.11 1.02
C VAL A 110 -2.17 -11.43 -0.17
N ARG A 111 -1.59 -11.62 -1.35
CA ARG A 111 -2.10 -11.07 -2.61
C ARG A 111 -2.22 -12.18 -3.64
N ALA A 112 -3.28 -12.13 -4.42
CA ALA A 112 -3.45 -12.97 -5.60
C ALA A 112 -3.89 -12.10 -6.77
N GLY A 113 -3.46 -12.42 -7.97
CA GLY A 113 -3.87 -11.66 -9.14
C GLY A 113 -3.67 -12.41 -10.45
N VAL A 114 -4.14 -11.79 -11.52
CA VAL A 114 -4.04 -12.32 -12.88
C VAL A 114 -3.81 -11.19 -13.87
N THR A 115 -2.86 -11.41 -14.77
CA THR A 115 -2.60 -10.55 -15.92
C THR A 115 -3.50 -10.97 -17.07
N LEU A 116 -4.39 -10.06 -17.48
CA LEU A 116 -5.35 -10.22 -18.55
C LEU A 116 -4.72 -9.90 -19.91
N SER A 117 -5.42 -10.28 -20.98
CA SER A 117 -5.07 -9.86 -22.34
C SER A 117 -5.02 -8.32 -22.43
N GLY A 118 -3.92 -7.78 -22.96
CA GLY A 118 -3.67 -6.33 -23.01
C GLY A 118 -2.80 -5.80 -21.86
N GLY A 119 -2.31 -6.67 -20.96
CA GLY A 119 -1.37 -6.31 -19.90
C GLY A 119 -2.01 -5.69 -18.66
N ALA A 120 -3.35 -5.67 -18.59
CA ALA A 120 -4.05 -5.25 -17.38
C ALA A 120 -3.93 -6.31 -16.29
N THR A 121 -3.76 -5.90 -15.03
CA THR A 121 -3.65 -6.81 -13.88
C THR A 121 -4.80 -6.57 -12.92
N LEU A 122 -5.57 -7.63 -12.66
CA LEU A 122 -6.57 -7.66 -11.60
C LEU A 122 -5.95 -8.35 -10.38
N SER A 123 -6.00 -7.73 -9.21
CA SER A 123 -5.52 -8.36 -7.98
C SER A 123 -6.42 -8.11 -6.78
N VAL A 124 -6.37 -9.02 -5.82
CA VAL A 124 -6.95 -8.88 -4.48
C VAL A 124 -5.85 -9.06 -3.45
N ALA A 125 -5.88 -8.24 -2.41
CA ALA A 125 -4.96 -8.30 -1.29
C ALA A 125 -5.72 -8.28 0.04
N LEU A 126 -5.16 -8.95 1.04
CA LEU A 126 -5.63 -8.99 2.42
C LEU A 126 -4.46 -8.73 3.36
N ASP A 127 -4.64 -7.78 4.27
CA ASP A 127 -3.61 -7.31 5.21
C ASP A 127 -4.06 -7.59 6.64
N THR A 128 -3.31 -8.46 7.32
CA THR A 128 -3.64 -8.91 8.68
C THR A 128 -2.61 -8.41 9.68
N PRO A 129 -2.98 -7.53 10.64
CA PRO A 129 -2.05 -7.11 11.68
C PRO A 129 -1.76 -8.25 12.66
N VAL A 130 -0.49 -8.53 12.92
CA VAL A 130 -0.05 -9.63 13.81
C VAL A 130 0.46 -9.16 15.18
N THR A 131 0.95 -7.92 15.29
CA THR A 131 1.40 -7.38 16.60
C THR A 131 0.33 -6.57 17.31
N HIS A 132 -0.54 -5.88 16.58
CA HIS A 132 -1.70 -5.16 17.13
C HIS A 132 -2.99 -5.59 16.44
N THR A 133 -3.44 -6.82 16.74
CA THR A 133 -4.62 -7.46 16.11
C THR A 133 -5.93 -6.71 16.35
N SER A 134 -5.99 -5.85 17.39
CA SER A 134 -7.13 -4.97 17.65
C SER A 134 -7.40 -3.97 16.53
N ARG A 135 -6.39 -3.67 15.69
CA ARG A 135 -6.53 -2.84 14.48
C ARG A 135 -7.47 -3.45 13.44
N GLY A 136 -7.77 -4.75 13.49
CA GLY A 136 -8.62 -5.42 12.51
C GLY A 136 -7.96 -5.61 11.15
N VAL A 137 -8.56 -6.52 10.37
CA VAL A 137 -8.11 -6.90 9.03
C VAL A 137 -8.69 -5.94 8.00
N SER A 138 -7.92 -5.64 6.96
CA SER A 138 -8.33 -4.91 5.76
C SER A 138 -7.90 -5.63 4.49
N GLY A 139 -8.33 -5.11 3.35
CA GLY A 139 -7.92 -5.61 2.06
C GLY A 139 -8.40 -4.69 0.94
N HIS A 140 -7.95 -4.97 -0.26
CA HIS A 140 -8.30 -4.18 -1.42
C HIS A 140 -8.34 -5.01 -2.70
N VAL A 141 -9.07 -4.50 -3.69
CA VAL A 141 -9.11 -5.05 -5.05
C VAL A 141 -8.63 -3.96 -6.00
N ASP A 142 -7.64 -4.29 -6.83
CA ASP A 142 -7.05 -3.37 -7.80
C ASP A 142 -7.24 -3.86 -9.23
N LEU A 143 -7.49 -2.91 -10.12
CA LEU A 143 -7.36 -3.10 -11.56
C LEU A 143 -6.34 -2.09 -12.09
N ALA A 144 -5.15 -2.57 -12.42
CA ALA A 144 -4.09 -1.78 -13.03
C ALA A 144 -4.11 -1.99 -14.55
N VAL A 145 -4.21 -0.92 -15.33
CA VAL A 145 -4.32 -0.97 -16.79
C VAL A 145 -3.21 -0.12 -17.41
N PRO A 146 -2.28 -0.72 -18.19
CA PRO A 146 -1.34 0.05 -18.99
C PRO A 146 -2.10 0.72 -20.14
N VAL A 147 -2.29 2.04 -20.05
CA VAL A 147 -3.02 2.83 -21.05
C VAL A 147 -2.11 3.39 -22.13
N PHE A 148 -0.82 3.47 -21.85
CA PHE A 148 0.20 3.90 -22.81
C PHE A 148 1.48 3.12 -22.58
N LYS A 149 2.04 2.57 -23.66
CA LYS A 149 3.36 1.93 -23.64
C LYS A 149 4.03 2.16 -24.99
N ARG A 150 4.97 3.11 -25.04
CA ARG A 150 5.75 3.40 -26.24
C ARG A 150 7.16 3.84 -25.87
N ALA A 151 8.14 3.34 -26.60
CA ALA A 151 9.55 3.61 -26.37
C ALA A 151 9.93 3.36 -24.90
N GLN A 152 10.37 4.40 -24.20
CA GLN A 152 10.84 4.34 -22.82
C GLN A 152 9.74 4.72 -21.80
N HIS A 153 8.52 5.00 -22.25
CA HIS A 153 7.46 5.50 -21.41
C HIS A 153 6.32 4.50 -21.26
N GLU A 154 5.86 4.35 -20.02
CA GLU A 154 4.68 3.57 -19.66
C GLU A 154 3.78 4.42 -18.76
N ILE A 155 2.48 4.41 -19.04
CA ILE A 155 1.47 5.01 -18.17
C ILE A 155 0.49 3.92 -17.76
N VAL A 156 0.33 3.75 -16.45
CA VAL A 156 -0.59 2.79 -15.85
C VAL A 156 -1.65 3.56 -15.07
N VAL A 157 -2.91 3.22 -15.31
CA VAL A 157 -4.04 3.73 -14.54
C VAL A 157 -4.52 2.62 -13.63
N THR A 158 -4.62 2.89 -12.33
CA THR A 158 -5.07 1.91 -11.35
C THR A 158 -6.34 2.41 -10.67
N GLY A 159 -7.40 1.61 -10.75
CA GLY A 159 -8.58 1.75 -9.90
C GLY A 159 -8.49 0.78 -8.73
N SER A 160 -8.84 1.23 -7.51
CA SER A 160 -8.81 0.38 -6.33
C SER A 160 -10.05 0.58 -5.45
N VAL A 161 -10.49 -0.49 -4.80
CA VAL A 161 -11.55 -0.49 -3.80
C VAL A 161 -11.00 -1.13 -2.53
N HIS A 162 -11.07 -0.40 -1.43
CA HIS A 162 -10.58 -0.84 -0.13
C HIS A 162 -11.75 -1.16 0.83
N ALA A 163 -11.57 -2.22 1.61
CA ALA A 163 -12.54 -2.64 2.61
C ALA A 163 -11.86 -3.07 3.91
N GLY A 164 -12.58 -2.89 5.01
CA GLY A 164 -12.12 -3.25 6.34
C GLY A 164 -13.16 -4.01 7.15
N THR A 165 -12.68 -4.83 8.08
CA THR A 165 -13.52 -5.39 9.15
C THR A 165 -14.12 -4.28 10.04
N GLY A 166 -15.12 -4.62 10.86
CA GLY A 166 -15.66 -3.68 11.84
C GLY A 166 -14.60 -3.14 12.81
N ARG A 167 -13.64 -3.99 13.21
CA ARG A 167 -12.50 -3.54 14.05
C ARG A 167 -11.59 -2.56 13.32
N TYR A 168 -11.30 -2.80 12.04
CA TYR A 168 -10.53 -1.89 11.20
C TYR A 168 -11.21 -0.55 11.07
N THR A 169 -12.44 -0.56 10.60
CA THR A 169 -13.19 0.68 10.36
C THR A 169 -13.39 1.47 11.66
N GLN A 170 -13.65 0.80 12.80
CA GLN A 170 -13.78 1.46 14.09
C GLN A 170 -12.46 2.07 14.56
N THR A 171 -11.33 1.41 14.29
CA THR A 171 -10.00 1.92 14.63
C THR A 171 -9.65 3.17 13.82
N PHE A 172 -9.96 3.19 12.52
CA PHE A 172 -9.53 4.26 11.63
C PHE A 172 -10.53 5.40 11.47
N TYR A 173 -11.83 5.14 11.59
CA TYR A 173 -12.92 6.09 11.34
C TYR A 173 -13.90 6.23 12.51
N GLY A 174 -13.78 5.42 13.56
CA GLY A 174 -14.66 5.46 14.71
C GLY A 174 -14.21 6.44 15.81
N VAL A 175 -15.13 6.71 16.73
CA VAL A 175 -14.91 7.47 17.97
C VAL A 175 -15.61 6.72 19.10
N THR A 176 -14.84 6.18 20.03
CA THR A 176 -15.35 5.52 21.25
C THR A 176 -15.83 6.54 22.27
N ASP A 177 -16.63 6.12 23.26
CA ASP A 177 -17.11 7.01 24.33
C ASP A 177 -15.95 7.61 25.13
N ALA A 178 -14.90 6.83 25.40
CA ALA A 178 -13.69 7.32 26.05
C ALA A 178 -12.96 8.39 25.23
N GLN A 179 -12.87 8.19 23.91
CA GLN A 179 -12.29 9.19 23.01
C GLN A 179 -13.16 10.44 22.90
N ALA A 180 -14.49 10.30 22.91
CA ALA A 180 -15.40 11.43 22.90
C ALA A 180 -15.29 12.28 24.19
N ALA A 181 -15.05 11.64 25.34
CA ALA A 181 -14.80 12.34 26.60
C ALA A 181 -13.43 13.05 26.63
N ALA A 182 -12.43 12.54 25.90
CA ALA A 182 -11.07 13.08 25.86
C ALA A 182 -10.79 14.00 24.66
N SER A 183 -11.74 14.16 23.74
CA SER A 183 -11.59 14.94 22.50
C SER A 183 -12.81 15.82 22.26
N ARG A 184 -12.83 16.53 21.12
CA ARG A 184 -13.97 17.34 20.70
C ARG A 184 -15.01 16.58 19.87
N PHE A 185 -14.77 15.30 19.59
CA PHE A 185 -15.61 14.51 18.69
C PHE A 185 -16.75 13.85 19.44
N ARG A 186 -17.90 13.71 18.77
CA ARG A 186 -19.02 12.93 19.30
C ARG A 186 -18.75 11.44 19.10
N PRO A 187 -19.28 10.55 19.97
CA PRO A 187 -19.20 9.11 19.75
C PRO A 187 -19.71 8.74 18.37
N TYR A 188 -19.01 7.84 17.70
CA TYR A 188 -19.30 7.42 16.34
C TYR A 188 -18.88 5.97 16.14
N SER A 189 -19.86 5.11 15.86
CA SER A 189 -19.61 3.70 15.61
C SER A 189 -19.66 3.38 14.12
N THR A 190 -18.72 2.56 13.67
CA THR A 190 -18.63 2.08 12.30
C THR A 190 -18.74 0.56 12.26
N GLY A 191 -19.53 0.04 11.32
CA GLY A 191 -19.49 -1.37 10.93
C GLY A 191 -18.43 -1.61 9.85
N GLY A 192 -18.13 -2.88 9.56
CA GLY A 192 -17.22 -3.24 8.46
C GLY A 192 -17.83 -3.05 7.07
N GLY A 193 -16.98 -3.01 6.05
CA GLY A 193 -17.39 -2.89 4.65
C GLY A 193 -16.38 -2.09 3.82
N ILE A 194 -16.81 -1.69 2.63
CA ILE A 194 -16.02 -0.91 1.68
C ILE A 194 -15.92 0.54 2.19
N ASP A 195 -14.73 0.95 2.60
CA ASP A 195 -14.50 2.27 3.18
C ASP A 195 -14.01 3.33 2.21
N SER A 196 -13.33 2.92 1.14
CA SER A 196 -12.82 3.86 0.17
C SER A 196 -12.69 3.29 -1.24
N ALA A 197 -12.70 4.18 -2.22
CA ALA A 197 -12.34 3.90 -3.59
C ALA A 197 -11.29 4.91 -4.05
N SER A 198 -10.34 4.48 -4.86
CA SER A 198 -9.27 5.32 -5.37
C SER A 198 -9.02 5.12 -6.85
N MET A 199 -8.43 6.14 -7.45
CA MET A 199 -7.93 6.11 -8.80
C MET A 199 -6.56 6.80 -8.82
N SER A 200 -5.57 6.16 -9.45
CA SER A 200 -4.23 6.72 -9.62
C SER A 200 -3.73 6.55 -11.04
N VAL A 201 -2.78 7.41 -11.40
CA VAL A 201 -2.02 7.35 -12.64
C VAL A 201 -0.56 7.32 -12.26
N ALA A 202 0.15 6.31 -12.74
CA ALA A 202 1.60 6.18 -12.62
C ALA A 202 2.22 6.33 -14.00
N TRP A 203 3.25 7.17 -14.11
CA TRP A 203 4.09 7.34 -15.28
C TRP A 203 5.48 6.81 -14.95
N ASN A 204 5.93 5.82 -15.71
CA ASN A 204 7.27 5.25 -15.63
C ASN A 204 8.06 5.65 -16.88
N TRP A 205 9.28 6.11 -16.69
CA TRP A 205 10.19 6.50 -17.75
C TRP A 205 11.57 5.86 -17.56
N SER A 206 11.92 4.92 -18.43
CA SER A 206 13.25 4.32 -18.47
C SER A 206 14.25 5.24 -19.16
N LEU A 207 14.98 6.04 -18.39
CA LEU A 207 16.00 6.98 -18.89
C LEU A 207 17.18 6.24 -19.53
N SER A 208 17.58 5.12 -18.95
CA SER A 208 18.64 4.24 -19.45
C SER A 208 18.41 2.80 -18.96
N GLN A 209 19.40 1.92 -19.13
CA GLN A 209 19.34 0.55 -18.62
C GLN A 209 19.28 0.47 -17.08
N HIS A 210 19.90 1.44 -16.40
CA HIS A 210 20.03 1.49 -14.95
C HIS A 210 19.10 2.54 -14.32
N TRP A 211 18.92 3.69 -14.98
CA TRP A 211 18.13 4.79 -14.43
C TRP A 211 16.69 4.77 -14.93
N SER A 212 15.74 4.90 -14.01
CA SER A 212 14.34 5.18 -14.33
C SER A 212 13.83 6.35 -13.49
N MET A 213 12.84 7.06 -14.03
CA MET A 213 12.09 8.08 -13.33
C MET A 213 10.65 7.61 -13.23
N HIS A 214 9.99 7.89 -12.11
CA HIS A 214 8.60 7.55 -11.90
C HIS A 214 7.87 8.72 -11.26
N ALA A 215 6.60 8.87 -11.63
CA ALA A 215 5.71 9.86 -11.05
C ALA A 215 4.31 9.26 -10.94
N THR A 216 3.71 9.38 -9.77
CA THR A 216 2.38 8.87 -9.48
C THR A 216 1.54 9.96 -8.85
N ALA A 217 0.31 10.11 -9.31
CA ALA A 217 -0.69 10.94 -8.64
C ALA A 217 -2.01 10.17 -8.56
N GLY A 218 -2.79 10.45 -7.52
CA GLY A 218 -4.07 9.78 -7.35
C GLY A 218 -5.01 10.53 -6.43
N VAL A 219 -6.24 10.05 -6.42
CA VAL A 219 -7.31 10.52 -5.55
C VAL A 219 -7.97 9.33 -4.88
N THR A 220 -8.21 9.44 -3.58
CA THR A 220 -8.98 8.50 -2.78
C THR A 220 -10.22 9.20 -2.27
N ARG A 221 -11.37 8.54 -2.37
CA ARG A 221 -12.64 8.99 -1.82
C ARG A 221 -13.14 8.03 -0.75
N LEU A 222 -13.36 8.56 0.45
CA LEU A 222 -14.04 7.87 1.54
C LEU A 222 -15.53 7.75 1.23
N LEU A 223 -16.09 6.56 1.46
CA LEU A 223 -17.44 6.20 1.06
C LEU A 223 -18.38 6.12 2.26
N GLY A 224 -19.67 6.38 2.03
CA GLY A 224 -20.74 6.28 3.02
C GLY A 224 -20.36 6.82 4.40
N ARG A 225 -20.64 6.00 5.43
CA ARG A 225 -20.44 6.33 6.85
C ARG A 225 -19.00 6.67 7.21
N TYR A 226 -18.02 6.13 6.50
CA TYR A 226 -16.61 6.38 6.82
C TYR A 226 -16.22 7.81 6.43
N GLY A 227 -16.77 8.32 5.33
CA GLY A 227 -16.67 9.73 4.95
C GLY A 227 -17.54 10.68 5.78
N ASP A 228 -18.54 10.16 6.52
CA ASP A 228 -19.38 10.91 7.47
C ASP A 228 -18.77 11.00 8.87
N SER A 229 -17.63 10.33 9.11
CA SER A 229 -17.00 10.28 10.42
C SER A 229 -16.63 11.67 10.95
N PRO A 230 -16.83 11.97 12.25
CA PRO A 230 -16.49 13.27 12.84
C PRO A 230 -15.02 13.67 12.70
N ILE A 231 -14.11 12.69 12.56
CA ILE A 231 -12.67 12.94 12.41
C ILE A 231 -12.25 13.20 10.96
N VAL A 232 -13.16 13.00 10.00
CA VAL A 232 -12.92 13.25 8.57
C VAL A 232 -13.22 14.72 8.27
N GLN A 233 -12.21 15.41 7.76
CA GLN A 233 -12.28 16.80 7.34
C GLN A 233 -12.57 16.94 5.84
N SER A 234 -12.11 15.98 5.03
CA SER A 234 -12.37 15.90 3.59
C SER A 234 -12.64 14.46 3.18
N ARG A 235 -13.72 14.22 2.45
CA ARG A 235 -14.00 12.88 1.90
C ARG A 235 -13.09 12.50 0.75
N SER A 236 -12.45 13.47 0.11
CA SER A 236 -11.57 13.22 -1.02
C SER A 236 -10.19 13.77 -0.70
N ASN A 237 -9.19 12.90 -0.84
CA ASN A 237 -7.79 13.24 -0.67
C ASN A 237 -7.03 12.92 -1.93
N CYS A 238 -6.14 13.81 -2.34
CA CYS A 238 -5.22 13.55 -3.42
C CYS A 238 -3.85 13.15 -2.85
N PHE A 239 -3.00 12.58 -3.67
CA PHE A 239 -1.58 12.45 -3.36
C PHE A 239 -0.79 12.57 -4.65
N GLY A 240 0.50 12.90 -4.51
CA GLY A 240 1.44 12.94 -5.61
C GLY A 240 2.82 12.55 -5.11
N MET A 241 3.54 11.73 -5.87
CA MET A 241 4.90 11.32 -5.58
C MET A 241 5.68 11.24 -6.89
N ALA A 242 6.94 11.62 -6.87
CA ALA A 242 7.85 11.42 -7.98
C ALA A 242 9.25 11.12 -7.44
N GLY A 243 9.99 10.34 -8.21
CA GLY A 243 11.30 9.88 -7.80
C GLY A 243 12.12 9.37 -8.96
N VAL A 244 13.33 8.98 -8.60
CA VAL A 244 14.29 8.35 -9.51
C VAL A 244 14.73 7.05 -8.86
N SER A 245 14.90 6.03 -9.67
CA SER A 245 15.42 4.73 -9.28
C SER A 245 16.68 4.39 -10.07
N TYR A 246 17.62 3.72 -9.40
CA TYR A 246 18.80 3.12 -9.98
C TYR A 246 18.76 1.61 -9.77
N ARG A 247 18.66 0.89 -10.88
CA ARG A 247 18.79 -0.57 -10.94
C ARG A 247 20.23 -0.96 -11.23
N PHE A 248 20.76 -1.89 -10.45
CA PHE A 248 22.12 -2.42 -10.59
C PHE A 248 22.22 -3.51 -11.66
#